data_AF-A0A4R6JUD6-F1
#
_entry.id   AF-A0A4R6JUD6-F1
#
_cell.length_a   1.000
_cell.length_b   1.000
_cell.length_c   1.000
_cell.angle_alpha   90.00
_cell.angle_beta   90.00
_cell.angle_gamma   90.00
#
_symmetry.space_group_name_H-M   'P 1'
#
loop_
_entity.id
_entity.type
_entity.pdbx_description
1 polymer ?
#
loop_
_entity_poly.entity_id
_entity_poly.type
_entity_poly.pdbx_seq_one_letter_code
_entity_poly.pdbx_strand_id
1 'polypeptide(L)' 'MVISKRWAVFLTAVGVWTWAIWPRFGLAIWQDDRSFAGGRPTSFLIVHALLITASLAIGTTVGVLGVKAWRKS' A
#
# COMPACT_ATOMS: atom_id res chain seq x y z
N MET A 1 18.99 -7.70 -17.78
CA MET A 1 19.52 -7.94 -16.42
C MET A 1 18.48 -8.68 -15.60
N VAL A 2 18.83 -9.80 -14.96
CA VAL A 2 17.97 -10.51 -14.02
C VAL A 2 18.13 -9.84 -12.64
N ILE A 3 17.02 -9.60 -11.92
CA ILE A 3 17.05 -9.04 -10.56
C ILE A 3 17.80 -10.03 -9.65
N SER A 4 18.72 -9.53 -8.81
CA SER A 4 19.45 -10.39 -7.87
C SER A 4 18.54 -10.88 -6.74
N LYS A 5 18.87 -12.03 -6.13
CA LYS A 5 18.08 -12.60 -5.02
C LYS A 5 17.90 -11.63 -3.84
N ARG A 6 18.91 -10.82 -3.52
CA ARG A 6 18.82 -9.77 -2.48
C ARG A 6 17.77 -8.71 -2.82
N TRP A 7 17.77 -8.23 -4.07
CA TRP A 7 16.78 -7.27 -4.54
C TRP A 7 15.38 -7.87 -4.62
N ALA A 8 15.24 -9.13 -5.01
CA ALA A 8 13.95 -9.81 -5.02
C ALA A 8 13.31 -9.86 -3.62
N VAL A 9 14.10 -10.26 -2.60
CA VAL A 9 13.66 -10.26 -1.20
C VAL A 9 13.30 -8.84 -0.73
N PHE A 10 14.12 -7.85 -1.06
CA PHE A 10 13.83 -6.45 -0.73
C PHE A 10 12.48 -5.99 -1.30
N LEU A 11 12.21 -6.24 -2.59
CA LEU A 11 10.95 -5.85 -3.22
C LEU A 11 9.74 -6.56 -2.59
N THR A 12 9.88 -7.86 -2.25
CA THR A 12 8.84 -8.57 -1.52
C THR A 12 8.59 -7.96 -0.14
N ALA A 13 9.66 -7.64 0.60
CA ALA A 13 9.54 -7.02 1.92
C ALA A 13 8.87 -5.63 1.85
N VAL A 14 9.17 -4.82 0.82
CA VAL A 14 8.49 -3.54 0.57
C VAL A 14 6.99 -3.73 0.36
N GLY A 15 6.58 -4.74 -0.41
CA GLY A 15 5.17 -5.06 -0.61
C GLY A 15 4.47 -5.45 0.70
N VAL A 16 5.11 -6.29 1.52
CA VAL A 16 4.60 -6.67 2.85
C VAL A 16 4.50 -5.46 3.77
N TRP A 17 5.53 -4.60 3.81
CA TRP A 17 5.55 -3.38 4.62
C TRP A 17 4.43 -2.43 4.25
N THR A 18 4.15 -2.28 2.95
CA THR A 18 3.02 -1.49 2.44
C THR A 18 1.70 -1.99 3.05
N TRP A 19 1.45 -3.30 3.00
CA TRP A 19 0.24 -3.90 3.59
C TRP A 19 0.20 -3.83 5.12
N ALA A 20 1.34 -3.76 5.80
CA ALA A 20 1.39 -3.63 7.25
C ALA A 20 0.96 -2.23 7.75
N ILE A 21 1.24 -1.17 6.96
CA ILE A 21 0.98 0.22 7.36
C ILE A 21 -0.39 0.70 6.89
N TRP A 22 -0.64 0.60 5.58
CA TRP A 22 -1.71 1.38 4.95
C TRP A 22 -3.13 1.03 5.41
N PRO A 23 -3.50 -0.24 5.70
CA PRO A 23 -4.82 -0.56 6.24
C PRO A 23 -5.06 0.09 7.62
N ARG A 24 -4.07 0.08 8.51
CA ARG A 24 -4.18 0.75 9.83
C ARG A 24 -4.24 2.25 9.68
N PHE A 25 -3.49 2.83 8.74
CA PHE A 25 -3.62 4.25 8.44
C PHE A 25 -5.00 4.59 7.88
N GLY A 26 -5.57 3.75 7.01
CA GLY A 26 -6.93 3.93 6.50
C GLY A 26 -7.99 3.90 7.61
N LEU A 27 -7.84 3.03 8.61
CA LEU A 27 -8.70 3.04 9.79
C LEU A 27 -8.56 4.34 10.59
N ALA A 28 -7.34 4.84 10.79
CA ALA A 28 -7.10 6.09 11.48
C ALA A 28 -7.73 7.28 10.73
N ILE A 29 -7.63 7.33 9.40
CA ILE A 29 -8.31 8.33 8.57
C ILE A 29 -9.82 8.22 8.73
N TRP A 30 -10.39 7.01 8.62
CA TRP A 30 -11.84 6.82 8.77
C TRP A 30 -12.37 7.33 10.11
N GLN A 31 -11.58 7.19 11.18
CA GLN A 31 -11.93 7.63 12.53
C GLN A 31 -11.62 9.11 12.81
N ASP A 32 -10.97 9.83 11.90
CA ASP A 32 -10.65 11.26 12.06
C ASP A 32 -11.91 12.12 11.91
N ASP A 33 -12.08 13.11 12.79
CA ASP A 33 -13.25 14.02 12.80
C ASP A 33 -13.45 14.77 11.48
N ARG A 34 -12.40 14.94 10.68
CA ARG A 34 -12.46 15.61 9.37
C ARG A 34 -13.01 14.72 8.26
N SER A 35 -13.12 13.41 8.47
CA SER A 35 -13.51 12.46 7.42
C SER A 35 -14.97 12.56 7.00
N PHE A 36 -15.83 13.01 7.92
CA PHE A 36 -17.25 13.16 7.66
C PHE A 36 -17.75 14.54 8.12
N ALA A 37 -18.57 15.17 7.29
CA ALA A 37 -19.28 16.40 7.63
C ALA A 37 -20.76 16.21 7.34
N GLY A 38 -21.61 16.33 8.36
CA GLY A 38 -23.06 16.06 8.23
C GLY A 38 -23.37 14.66 7.72
N GLY A 39 -22.57 13.66 8.11
CA GLY A 39 -22.71 12.26 7.67
C GLY A 39 -22.25 11.98 6.23
N ARG A 40 -21.67 12.96 5.52
CA ARG A 40 -21.15 12.79 4.17
C ARG A 40 -19.62 12.74 4.16
N PRO A 41 -19.01 11.90 3.30
CA PRO A 41 -17.56 11.85 3.16
C PRO A 41 -17.01 13.20 2.65
N THR A 42 -15.94 13.69 3.26
CA THR A 42 -15.28 14.93 2.86
C THR A 42 -14.17 14.68 1.84
N SER A 43 -13.65 15.75 1.23
CA SER A 43 -12.46 15.67 0.39
C SER A 43 -11.24 15.12 1.13
N PHE A 44 -11.14 15.34 2.46
CA PHE A 44 -10.08 14.76 3.29
C PHE A 44 -10.14 13.23 3.22
N LEU A 45 -11.31 12.62 3.46
CA LEU A 45 -11.47 11.17 3.39
C LEU A 45 -11.22 10.65 1.97
N ILE A 46 -11.79 11.31 0.95
CA ILE A 46 -11.69 10.87 -0.45
C ILE A 46 -10.25 10.85 -0.95
N VAL A 47 -9.49 11.92 -0.71
CA VAL A 47 -8.08 12.02 -1.14
C VAL A 47 -7.24 10.93 -0.47
N HIS A 48 -7.41 10.73 0.84
CA HIS A 48 -6.66 9.70 1.54
C HIS A 48 -7.06 8.30 1.09
N ALA A 49 -8.35 8.01 0.90
CA ALA A 49 -8.81 6.73 0.38
C ALA A 49 -8.19 6.43 -1.00
N LEU A 50 -8.13 7.43 -1.89
CA LEU A 50 -7.49 7.29 -3.20
C LEU A 50 -5.98 7.01 -3.06
N LEU A 51 -5.28 7.78 -2.23
CA LEU A 51 -3.83 7.63 -2.01
C LEU A 51 -3.49 6.27 -1.38
N ILE A 52 -4.28 5.82 -0.40
CA ILE A 52 -4.14 4.51 0.24
C ILE A 52 -4.34 3.41 -0.80
N THR A 53 -5.40 3.49 -1.59
CA THR A 53 -5.73 2.48 -2.62
C THR A 53 -4.64 2.40 -3.68
N ALA A 54 -4.17 3.54 -4.19
CA ALA A 54 -3.08 3.59 -5.15
C ALA A 54 -1.79 3.01 -4.56
N SER A 55 -1.46 3.36 -3.31
CA SER A 55 -0.28 2.85 -2.62
C SER A 55 -0.33 1.33 -2.40
N LEU A 56 -1.49 0.80 -2.01
CA LEU A 56 -1.71 -0.65 -1.88
C LEU A 56 -1.57 -1.37 -3.22
N ALA A 57 -2.12 -0.81 -4.31
CA ALA A 57 -1.99 -1.38 -5.65
C ALA A 57 -0.52 -1.41 -6.12
N ILE A 58 0.21 -0.31 -5.92
CA ILE A 58 1.64 -0.20 -6.25
C ILE A 58 2.45 -1.18 -5.41
N GLY A 59 2.30 -1.18 -4.08
CA GLY A 59 3.05 -2.08 -3.21
C GLY A 59 2.73 -3.56 -3.44
N THR A 60 1.48 -3.89 -3.78
CA THR A 60 1.11 -5.26 -4.20
C THR A 60 1.84 -5.65 -5.48
N THR A 61 1.85 -4.76 -6.48
CA THR A 61 2.56 -5.01 -7.75
C THR A 61 4.05 -5.22 -7.51
N VAL A 62 4.68 -4.35 -6.71
CA VAL A 62 6.10 -4.46 -6.32
C VAL A 62 6.37 -5.78 -5.58
N GLY A 63 5.53 -6.14 -4.60
CA GLY A 63 5.67 -7.38 -3.85
C GLY A 63 5.56 -8.62 -4.72
N VAL A 64 4.57 -8.65 -5.62
CA VAL A 64 4.37 -9.74 -6.60
C VAL A 64 5.57 -9.86 -7.54
N LEU A 65 6.11 -8.73 -8.04
CA LEU A 65 7.31 -8.73 -8.86
C LEU A 65 8.53 -9.24 -8.09
N GLY A 66 8.68 -8.89 -6.81
CA GLY A 66 9.72 -9.44 -5.93
C GLY A 66 9.62 -10.96 -5.79
N VAL A 67 8.42 -11.49 -5.54
CA VAL A 67 8.19 -12.94 -5.43
C VAL A 67 8.48 -13.65 -6.75
N LYS A 68 8.04 -13.07 -7.88
CA LYS A 68 8.32 -13.61 -9.23
C LYS A 68 9.81 -13.59 -9.55
N ALA A 69 10.52 -12.53 -9.17
CA ALA A 69 11.96 -12.41 -9.36
C ALA A 69 12.70 -13.48 -8.56
N TRP A 70 12.38 -13.64 -7.27
CA TRP A 70 13.02 -14.65 -6.41
C TRP A 70 12.85 -16.06 -6.99
N ARG A 71 11.65 -16.42 -7.47
CA ARG A 71 11.42 -17.74 -8.10
C ARG A 71 12.26 -17.99 -9.37
N LYS A 72 12.78 -16.93 -10.00
CA LYS A 72 13.60 -16.99 -11.22
C LYS A 72 15.10 -16.74 -10.96
N SER A 73 15.50 -16.48 -9.72
CA SER A 73 16.87 -16.14 -9.30
C SER A 73 17.63 -17.28 -8.64
#